data_AF-A0A9X4HI55-F1
#
_entry.id   AF-A0A9X4HI55-F1
#
_cell.length_a   1.000
_cell.length_b   1.000
_cell.length_c   1.000
_cell.angle_alpha   90.00
_cell.angle_beta   90.00
_cell.angle_gamma   90.00
#
_symmetry.space_group_name_H-M   'P 1'
#
loop_
_entity.id
_entity.type
_entity.pdbx_description
1 polymer ?
#
loop_
_entity_poly.entity_id
_entity_poly.type
_entity_poly.pdbx_seq_one_letter_code
_entity_poly.pdbx_strand_id
1 'polypeptide(L)' 'MERNVIFKCPRTGMNVQHWLPGTTSDAADTHVPVRCPACASLHFVNVASGKTLSEGIGRPRATSQTQPPSTM' A
#
# COMPACT_ATOMS: atom_id res chain seq x y z
N MET A 1 -19.28 6.65 10.47
CA MET A 1 -19.58 6.26 9.07
C MET A 1 -18.42 5.42 8.59
N GLU A 2 -18.63 4.19 8.18
CA GLU A 2 -17.59 3.37 7.54
C GLU A 2 -17.40 3.80 6.08
N ARG A 3 -16.15 3.91 5.62
CA ARG A 3 -15.84 4.28 4.24
C ARG A 3 -15.13 3.13 3.55
N ASN A 4 -15.65 2.73 2.39
CA ASN A 4 -14.99 1.73 1.57
C ASN A 4 -13.91 2.40 0.74
N VAL A 5 -12.66 1.96 0.87
CA VAL A 5 -11.54 2.45 0.07
C VAL A 5 -10.92 1.33 -0.72
N ILE A 6 -10.33 1.67 -1.86
CA ILE A 6 -9.56 0.74 -2.68
C ILE A 6 -8.11 1.20 -2.60
N PHE A 7 -7.25 0.36 -2.06
CA PHE A 7 -5.80 0.61 -2.03
C PHE A 7 -5.07 -0.44 -2.85
N LYS A 8 -3.95 -0.06 -3.45
CA LYS A 8 -3.10 -1.00 -4.19
C LYS A 8 -2.13 -1.67 -3.24
N CYS A 9 -2.15 -3.00 -3.17
CA CYS A 9 -1.17 -3.74 -2.41
C CYS A 9 0.23 -3.57 -3.05
N PRO A 10 1.22 -2.98 -2.35
CA PRO A 10 2.56 -2.78 -2.90
C PRO A 10 3.30 -4.11 -3.13
N ARG A 11 2.88 -5.18 -2.44
CA ARG A 11 3.52 -6.50 -2.53
C ARG A 11 3.01 -7.34 -3.69
N THR A 12 1.70 -7.33 -3.96
CA THR A 12 1.07 -8.15 -5.01
C THR A 12 0.64 -7.34 -6.23
N GLY A 13 0.62 -6.01 -6.14
CA GLY A 13 0.12 -5.13 -7.20
C GLY A 13 -1.40 -5.14 -7.35
N MET A 14 -2.14 -5.92 -6.54
CA MET A 14 -3.59 -6.05 -6.62
C MET A 14 -4.29 -4.85 -5.96
N ASN A 15 -5.40 -4.42 -6.55
CA ASN A 15 -6.31 -3.47 -5.92
C ASN A 15 -7.17 -4.21 -4.90
N VAL A 16 -7.09 -3.78 -3.65
CA VAL A 16 -7.74 -4.41 -2.51
C VAL A 16 -8.73 -3.42 -1.92
N GLN A 17 -10.00 -3.84 -1.91
CA GLN A 17 -11.08 -3.08 -1.30
C GLN A 17 -11.13 -3.38 0.20
N HIS A 18 -11.18 -2.34 1.03
CA HIS A 18 -11.26 -2.48 2.47
C HIS A 18 -12.12 -1.38 3.10
N TRP A 19 -12.85 -1.77 4.14
CA TRP A 19 -13.67 -0.86 4.94
C TRP A 19 -12.80 -0.21 6.00
N LEU A 20 -12.61 1.10 5.88
CA LEU A 20 -11.96 1.90 6.90
C LEU A 20 -13.01 2.49 7.84
N PRO A 21 -12.71 2.59 9.15
CA PRO A 21 -13.51 3.39 10.06
C PRO A 21 -13.43 4.84 9.58
N GLY A 22 -14.53 5.39 9.05
CA GLY A 22 -14.53 6.77 8.59
C GLY A 22 -14.32 7.67 9.78
N THR A 23 -13.15 8.28 9.79
CA THR A 23 -12.70 9.16 10.86
C THR A 23 -13.15 10.57 10.51
N THR A 24 -13.49 11.34 11.54
CA THR A 24 -13.91 12.75 11.44
C THR A 24 -12.85 13.56 10.70
N SER A 25 -13.30 14.60 10.00
CA SER A 25 -12.56 15.37 8.97
C SER A 25 -11.19 15.94 9.38
N ASP A 26 -10.82 15.86 10.66
CA ASP A 26 -9.53 16.21 11.26
C ASP A 26 -8.44 15.13 11.10
N ALA A 27 -8.80 13.90 10.74
CA ALA A 27 -7.87 12.77 10.61
C ALA A 27 -7.13 12.72 9.25
N ALA A 28 -6.87 13.88 8.65
CA ALA A 28 -6.21 14.00 7.34
C ALA A 28 -4.87 13.22 7.25
N ASP A 29 -4.17 13.11 8.38
CA ASP A 29 -2.86 12.46 8.49
C ASP A 29 -2.90 11.12 9.26
N THR A 30 -4.09 10.61 9.61
CA THR A 30 -4.19 9.37 10.38
C THR A 30 -3.99 8.16 9.49
N HIS A 31 -2.96 7.37 9.80
CA HIS A 31 -2.66 6.11 9.15
C HIS A 31 -3.09 4.96 10.03
N VAL A 32 -4.00 4.12 9.53
CA VAL A 32 -4.47 2.95 10.27
C VAL A 32 -3.87 1.67 9.69
N PRO A 33 -3.48 0.71 10.54
CA PRO A 33 -3.02 -0.60 10.10
C PRO A 33 -4.21 -1.41 9.59
N VAL A 34 -4.21 -1.72 8.29
CA VAL A 34 -5.18 -2.63 7.65
C VAL A 34 -4.51 -3.94 7.28
N ARG A 35 -5.21 -5.04 7.51
CA ARG A 35 -4.73 -6.36 7.07
C ARG A 35 -5.14 -6.57 5.61
N CYS A 36 -4.15 -6.64 4.72
CA CYS A 36 -4.43 -6.83 3.30
C CYS A 36 -4.74 -8.31 3.01
N PRO A 37 -5.95 -8.66 2.53
CA PRO A 37 -6.30 -10.03 2.16
C PRO A 37 -5.46 -10.61 1.02
N ALA A 38 -4.85 -9.77 0.17
CA ALA A 38 -4.05 -10.27 -0.96
C ALA A 38 -2.67 -10.82 -0.55
N CYS A 39 -2.07 -10.29 0.51
CA CYS A 39 -0.71 -10.67 0.95
C CYS A 39 -0.63 -11.08 2.43
N ALA A 40 -1.76 -11.09 3.12
CA ALA A 40 -1.92 -11.31 4.56
C ALA A 40 -1.04 -10.39 5.45
N SER A 41 -0.49 -9.30 4.89
CA SER A 41 0.40 -8.37 5.59
C SER A 41 -0.35 -7.12 6.06
N LEU A 42 0.19 -6.44 7.07
CA LEU A 42 -0.36 -5.18 7.57
C LEU A 42 0.17 -4.01 6.73
N HIS A 43 -0.74 -3.20 6.21
CA HIS A 43 -0.43 -1.98 5.48
C HIS A 43 -1.01 -0.77 6.21
N PHE A 44 -0.27 0.32 6.26
CA PHE A 44 -0.76 1.57 6.81
C PHE A 44 -1.45 2.35 5.71
N VAL A 45 -2.78 2.49 5.81
CA VAL A 45 -3.58 3.25 4.85
C VAL A 45 -4.02 4.54 5.51
N ASN A 46 -3.81 5.65 4.81
CA ASN A 46 -4.28 6.95 5.23
C ASN A 46 -5.82 7.00 5.13
N VAL A 47 -6.48 7.30 6.23
CA VAL A 47 -7.95 7.29 6.29
C VAL A 47 -8.59 8.42 5.51
N ALA A 48 -7.86 9.49 5.19
CA ALA A 48 -8.37 10.63 4.46
C ALA A 48 -8.29 10.42 2.94
N SER A 49 -7.11 10.04 2.45
CA SER A 49 -6.82 9.83 1.02
C SER A 49 -7.07 8.41 0.52
N GLY A 50 -7.14 7.42 1.41
CA GLY A 50 -7.21 6.00 1.04
C GLY A 50 -5.90 5.46 0.45
N LYS A 51 -4.81 6.23 0.49
CA LYS A 51 -3.50 5.82 -0.03
C LYS A 51 -2.69 5.07 1.02
N THR A 52 -1.94 4.06 0.61
CA THR A 52 -0.96 3.39 1.48
C THR A 52 0.29 4.24 1.65
N LEU A 53 0.78 4.34 2.89
CA LEU A 53 2.04 5.02 3.22
C LEU A 53 3.25 4.41 2.48
N SER A 54 3.13 3.16 2.00
CA SER A 54 4.16 2.48 1.21
C SER A 54 4.45 3.11 -0.15
N GLU A 55 3.57 3.95 -0.73
CA GLU A 55 3.89 4.65 -1.98
C GLU A 55 5.04 5.67 -1.80
N GLY A 56 5.21 6.20 -0.58
CA GLY A 56 6.33 7.10 -0.23
C GLY A 56 7.65 6.38 0.11
N ILE A 57 7.61 5.08 0.42
CA ILE A 57 8.79 4.30 0.87
C ILE A 57 9.13 3.14 -0.10
N GLY A 58 8.35 3.00 -1.18
CA GLY A 58 8.43 1.93 -2.17
C GLY A 58 9.48 2.13 -3.27
N ARG A 59 10.54 2.89 -3.00
CA ARG A 59 11.79 2.78 -3.76
C ARG A 59 12.92 2.55 -2.79
N PRO A 60 13.31 1.28 -2.63
CA PRO A 60 14.63 0.96 -3.11
C PRO A 60 14.52 -0.07 -4.22
N ARG A 61 15.06 0.33 -5.38
CA ARG A 61 15.84 -0.57 -6.23
C ARG A 61 15.03 -1.64 -6.96
N ALA A 62 14.58 -1.29 -8.17
CA ALA A 62 14.56 -2.25 -9.26
C ALA A 62 16.01 -2.64 -9.61
N THR A 63 16.65 -3.49 -8.79
CA THR A 63 17.75 -4.34 -9.26
C THR A 63 17.10 -5.45 -10.07
N SER A 64 16.67 -5.11 -11.28
CA SER A 64 16.37 -6.07 -12.34
C SER A 64 17.29 -5.77 -13.50
N GLN A 65 18.60 -5.76 -13.25
CA GLN A 65 19.61 -5.99 -14.27
C GLN A 65 20.62 -6.99 -13.70
N THR A 66 20.16 -8.22 -13.49
CA THR A 66 20.99 -9.37 -13.81
C THR A 66 21.08 -9.41 -15.32
N GLN A 67 22.20 -8.96 -15.87
CA GLN A 67 22.70 -9.54 -17.11
C GLN A 67 24.18 -9.84 -16.88
N PRO A 68 24.59 -11.11 -16.74
CA PRO A 68 25.99 -11.46 -16.86
C PRO A 68 26.42 -11.17 -18.31
N PRO A 69 27.53 -10.48 -18.58
CA PRO A 69 28.11 -10.55 -19.90
C PRO A 69 28.60 -11.98 -20.11
N SER A 70 27.91 -12.68 -21.00
CA SER A 70 28.33 -13.94 -21.59
C SER A 70 29.74 -13.81 -22.16
N THR A 71 30.64 -14.66 -21.67
CA THR A 71 31.58 -15.52 -22.42
C THR A 71 32.36 -14.94 -23.63
N MET A 72 33.69 -15.13 -23.53
CA MET A 72 34.78 -15.13 -24.54
C MET A 72 35.39 -13.79 -24.97
#